data_AF-A0A0M3J8I8-F1
#
_entry.id   AF-A0A0M3J8I8-F1
#
_cell.length_a   1.000
_cell.length_b   1.000
_cell.length_c   1.000
_cell.angle_alpha   90.00
_cell.angle_beta   90.00
_cell.angle_gamma   90.00
#
_symmetry.space_group_name_H-M   'P 1'
#
loop_
_entity.id
_entity.type
_entity.pdbx_description
1 polymer ?
#
loop_
_entity_poly.entity_id
_entity_poly.type
_entity_poly.pdbx_seq_one_letter_code
_entity_poly.pdbx_strand_id
1 'polypeptide(L)'
;PSSYDPYSNVSYTRINKSRRRDGLRSEQDRIYNRPPPVVKKIFLRPNQDAQFKPKQFIWRVWRIPRLKSLIQEAGEFLGYDDGVAECLYDMNGRLIQNENEIDNGQTYILAGMEPLNMK
;
A
#
# COMPACT_ATOMS: atom_id res chain seq x y z
N PRO A 1 7.97 59.76 -14.84
CA PRO A 1 8.80 59.16 -13.77
C PRO A 1 9.09 57.67 -14.06
N SER A 2 10.24 57.37 -14.66
CA SER A 2 10.72 56.00 -14.86
C SER A 2 11.23 55.45 -13.53
N SER A 3 10.56 54.43 -12.98
CA SER A 3 11.00 53.70 -11.80
C SER A 3 12.36 53.05 -12.08
N TYR A 4 13.39 53.48 -11.35
CA TYR A 4 14.71 52.87 -11.37
C TYR A 4 14.59 51.42 -10.88
N ASP A 5 14.75 50.45 -11.77
CA ASP A 5 14.94 49.04 -11.43
C ASP A 5 16.44 48.72 -11.46
N PRO A 6 17.13 48.69 -10.31
CA PRO A 6 18.57 48.43 -10.25
C PRO A 6 18.97 47.02 -10.73
N TYR A 7 18.01 46.14 -11.03
CA TYR A 7 18.27 44.74 -11.36
C TYR A 7 17.87 44.33 -12.79
N SER A 8 17.60 45.29 -13.68
CA SER A 8 17.47 45.07 -15.13
C SER A 8 16.51 43.93 -15.52
N ASN A 9 15.35 43.80 -14.86
CA ASN A 9 14.38 42.70 -15.07
C ASN A 9 14.90 41.28 -14.74
N VAL A 10 15.94 41.12 -13.92
CA VAL A 10 16.44 39.79 -13.52
C VAL A 10 16.06 39.49 -12.07
N SER A 11 15.36 38.38 -11.83
CA SER A 11 14.96 37.98 -10.48
C SER A 11 16.18 37.74 -9.57
N TYR A 12 16.12 38.18 -8.32
CA TYR A 12 17.15 37.92 -7.29
C TYR A 12 17.57 36.45 -7.21
N THR A 13 16.64 35.53 -7.48
CA THR A 13 16.89 34.08 -7.53
C THR A 13 17.85 33.69 -8.65
N ARG A 14 17.79 34.32 -9.83
CA ARG A 14 18.74 34.09 -10.93
C ARG A 14 20.14 34.61 -10.59
N ILE A 15 20.23 35.80 -9.99
CA ILE A 15 21.50 36.42 -9.58
C ILE A 15 22.20 35.60 -8.50
N ASN A 16 21.45 35.06 -7.54
CA ASN A 16 22.02 34.21 -6.49
C ASN A 16 22.47 32.84 -7.00
N LYS A 17 21.76 32.27 -7.99
CA LYS A 17 22.15 31.01 -8.65
C LYS A 17 23.43 31.18 -9.48
N SER A 18 23.59 32.30 -10.19
CA SER A 18 24.81 32.56 -10.96
C SER A 18 26.04 32.79 -10.06
N ARG A 19 25.88 33.52 -8.95
CA ARG A 19 26.95 33.75 -7.97
C ARG A 19 27.47 32.47 -7.31
N ARG A 20 26.62 31.45 -7.14
CA ARG A 20 26.97 30.20 -6.47
C ARG A 20 27.61 29.15 -7.37
N ARG A 21 27.81 29.43 -8.68
CA ARG A 21 28.21 28.41 -9.67
C ARG A 21 27.33 27.15 -9.55
N ASP A 22 26.02 27.33 -9.33
CA ASP A 22 25.05 26.26 -9.55
C ASP A 22 24.99 26.04 -11.06
N GLY A 23 25.94 25.27 -11.59
CA GLY A 23 25.84 24.68 -12.91
C GLY A 23 24.55 23.87 -13.01
N LEU A 24 24.10 23.56 -14.22
CA LEU A 24 23.04 22.59 -14.44
C LEU A 24 23.37 21.35 -13.59
N ARG A 25 22.58 21.10 -12.53
CA ARG A 25 22.77 19.91 -11.69
C ARG A 25 22.83 18.70 -12.60
N SER A 26 23.81 17.84 -12.38
CA SER A 26 23.89 16.60 -13.16
C SER A 26 22.58 15.84 -12.99
N GLU A 27 22.09 15.18 -14.03
CA GLU A 27 20.87 14.34 -13.93
C GLU A 27 21.01 13.34 -12.76
N GLN A 28 22.23 12.89 -12.48
CA GLN A 28 22.56 12.00 -11.36
C GLN A 28 22.34 12.62 -9.97
N ASP A 29 22.35 13.95 -9.83
CA ASP A 29 22.08 14.67 -8.58
C ASP A 29 20.58 14.92 -8.36
N ARG A 30 19.72 14.52 -9.32
CA ARG A 30 18.27 14.60 -9.14
C ARG A 30 17.84 13.54 -8.13
N ILE A 31 17.41 14.02 -6.97
CA ILE A 31 16.67 13.20 -6.01
C ILE A 31 15.31 12.90 -6.64
N TYR A 32 15.17 11.71 -7.22
CA TYR A 32 13.87 11.25 -7.72
C TYR A 32 12.97 10.90 -6.56
N ASN A 33 11.70 11.25 -6.67
CA ASN A 33 10.67 10.67 -5.82
C ASN A 33 10.64 9.17 -6.10
N ARG A 34 10.98 8.34 -5.09
CA ARG A 34 10.81 6.89 -5.21
C ARG A 34 9.34 6.62 -5.54
N PRO A 35 9.03 5.71 -6.49
CA PRO A 35 7.64 5.35 -6.75
C PRO A 35 7.02 4.85 -5.44
N PRO A 36 5.73 5.14 -5.19
CA PRO A 36 5.06 4.69 -3.99
C PRO A 36 5.13 3.15 -3.92
N PRO A 37 5.34 2.58 -2.72
CA PRO A 37 5.48 1.15 -2.58
C PRO A 37 4.17 0.44 -2.95
N VAL A 38 4.29 -0.75 -3.54
CA VAL A 38 3.14 -1.53 -4.04
C VAL A 38 2.26 -1.98 -2.87
N VAL A 39 0.96 -1.71 -2.98
CA VAL A 39 -0.06 -2.14 -2.02
C VAL A 39 -1.22 -2.80 -2.76
N LYS A 40 -1.81 -3.84 -2.16
CA LYS A 40 -3.04 -4.48 -2.62
C LYS A 40 -4.17 -4.13 -1.66
N LYS A 41 -5.31 -3.69 -2.19
CA LYS A 41 -6.54 -3.44 -1.43
C LYS A 41 -7.43 -4.67 -1.60
N ILE A 42 -7.54 -5.48 -0.57
CA ILE A 42 -8.36 -6.70 -0.60
C ILE A 42 -9.56 -6.52 0.34
N PHE A 43 -10.62 -7.27 0.11
CA PHE A 43 -11.77 -7.32 1.00
C PHE A 43 -11.70 -8.61 1.80
N LEU A 44 -11.96 -8.53 3.11
CA LEU A 44 -11.91 -9.67 4.01
C LEU A 44 -13.27 -9.89 4.66
N ARG A 45 -13.68 -11.15 4.71
CA ARG A 45 -14.89 -11.62 5.41
C ARG A 45 -14.51 -12.73 6.40
N PRO A 46 -15.08 -12.74 7.62
CA PRO A 46 -14.96 -13.91 8.49
C PRO A 46 -15.76 -15.09 7.95
N ASN A 47 -15.29 -16.31 8.23
CA ASN A 47 -15.95 -17.55 7.82
C ASN A 47 -17.40 -17.66 8.31
N GLN A 48 -17.63 -17.39 9.59
CA GLN A 48 -18.90 -17.70 10.26
C GLN A 48 -20.05 -16.71 9.98
N ASP A 49 -19.78 -15.57 9.34
CA ASP A 49 -20.79 -14.52 9.18
C ASP A 49 -20.99 -14.16 7.71
N ALA A 50 -22.09 -14.66 7.16
CA ALA A 50 -22.50 -14.47 5.79
C ALA A 50 -23.07 -13.08 5.51
N GLN A 51 -23.68 -12.46 6.52
CA GLN A 51 -24.24 -11.13 6.41
C GLN A 51 -23.18 -10.06 6.67
N PHE A 52 -22.01 -10.45 7.17
CA PHE A 52 -20.89 -9.55 7.38
C PHE A 52 -20.50 -8.85 6.09
N LYS A 53 -20.59 -7.53 6.10
CA LYS A 53 -20.09 -6.70 5.01
C LYS A 53 -18.56 -6.81 4.96
N PRO A 54 -17.95 -7.24 3.84
CA PRO A 54 -16.51 -7.38 3.74
C PRO A 54 -15.79 -6.07 4.10
N LYS A 55 -14.76 -6.16 4.95
CA LYS A 55 -13.95 -5.01 5.35
C LYS A 55 -12.75 -4.88 4.42
N GLN A 56 -12.47 -3.66 3.97
CA GLN A 56 -11.32 -3.39 3.13
C GLN A 56 -10.03 -3.41 3.95
N PHE A 57 -9.10 -4.28 3.58
CA PHE A 57 -7.78 -4.41 4.16
C PHE A 57 -6.72 -3.96 3.15
N ILE A 58 -5.78 -3.13 3.60
CA ILE A 58 -4.70 -2.61 2.76
C ILE A 58 -3.45 -3.44 3.04
N TRP A 59 -3.20 -4.43 2.18
CA TRP A 59 -2.03 -5.26 2.26
C TRP A 59 -0.81 -4.56 1.67
N ARG A 60 0.15 -4.27 2.55
CA ARG A 60 1.47 -3.73 2.21
C ARG A 60 2.41 -4.88 1.88
N VAL A 61 2.41 -5.32 0.63
CA VAL A 61 3.19 -6.48 0.16
C VAL A 61 4.68 -6.37 0.52
N TRP A 62 5.24 -5.16 0.46
CA TRP A 62 6.63 -4.89 0.82
C TRP A 62 6.95 -5.06 2.32
N ARG A 63 5.95 -4.93 3.20
CA ARG A 63 6.10 -5.08 4.65
C ARG A 63 5.83 -6.53 5.07
N ILE A 64 4.82 -7.15 4.46
CA ILE A 64 4.29 -8.46 4.84
C ILE A 64 4.29 -9.34 3.60
N PRO A 65 5.45 -9.86 3.18
CA PRO A 65 5.55 -10.62 1.94
C PRO A 65 5.10 -12.07 2.10
N ARG A 66 4.87 -12.55 3.33
CA ARG A 66 4.51 -13.93 3.63
C ARG A 66 3.02 -14.08 3.90
N LEU A 67 2.40 -15.11 3.34
CA LEU A 67 0.98 -15.42 3.47
C LEU A 67 0.61 -15.63 4.94
N LYS A 68 1.42 -16.38 5.69
CA LYS A 68 1.19 -16.62 7.12
C LYS A 68 1.09 -15.31 7.91
N SER A 69 1.98 -14.36 7.65
CA SER A 69 1.97 -13.05 8.31
C SER A 69 0.80 -12.18 7.85
N LEU A 70 0.37 -12.32 6.59
CA LEU A 70 -0.84 -11.68 6.10
C LEU A 70 -2.08 -12.22 6.81
N ILE A 71 -2.21 -13.53 6.96
CA ILE A 71 -3.34 -14.19 7.63
C ILE A 71 -3.43 -13.72 9.09
N GLN A 72 -2.30 -13.60 9.78
CA GLN A 72 -2.25 -13.10 11.15
C GLN A 72 -2.72 -11.64 11.25
N GLU A 73 -2.14 -10.71 10.48
CA GLU A 73 -2.58 -9.30 10.51
C GLU A 73 -4.04 -9.13 10.03
N ALA A 74 -4.47 -9.95 9.07
CA ALA A 74 -5.85 -10.00 8.60
C ALA A 74 -6.82 -10.51 9.69
N GLY A 75 -6.38 -11.48 10.50
CA GLY A 75 -7.10 -12.01 11.65
C GLY A 75 -7.32 -10.94 12.71
N GLU A 76 -6.24 -10.31 13.14
CA GLU A 76 -6.27 -9.19 14.09
C GLU A 76 -7.18 -8.06 13.58
N PHE A 77 -7.12 -7.74 12.28
CA PHE A 77 -7.98 -6.71 11.67
C PHE A 77 -9.48 -7.06 11.67
N LEU A 78 -9.83 -8.34 11.53
CA LEU A 78 -11.21 -8.82 11.62
C LEU A 78 -11.68 -9.04 13.08
N GLY A 79 -10.76 -8.99 14.05
CA GLY A 79 -11.06 -9.19 15.47
C GLY A 79 -10.98 -10.66 15.91
N TYR A 80 -10.22 -11.50 15.20
CA TYR A 80 -9.84 -12.82 15.68
C TYR A 80 -8.79 -12.69 16.79
N ASP A 81 -8.86 -13.57 17.78
CA ASP A 81 -7.79 -13.71 18.77
C ASP A 81 -6.50 -14.26 18.11
N ASP A 82 -5.36 -13.96 18.74
CA ASP A 82 -4.04 -14.35 18.24
C ASP A 82 -3.96 -15.85 17.96
N GLY A 83 -3.63 -16.20 16.71
CA GLY A 83 -3.46 -17.59 16.28
C GLY A 83 -4.75 -18.33 15.92
N VAL A 84 -5.93 -17.69 15.99
CA VAL A 84 -7.19 -18.32 15.55
C VAL A 84 -7.31 -18.32 14.03
N ALA A 85 -6.85 -17.27 13.35
CA ALA A 85 -6.84 -17.23 11.89
C ALA A 85 -5.66 -18.04 11.34
N GLU A 86 -5.97 -19.11 10.59
CA GLU A 86 -4.95 -20.02 10.04
C GLU A 86 -4.99 -20.12 8.51
N CYS A 87 -6.17 -19.94 7.91
CA CYS A 87 -6.39 -20.19 6.49
C CYS A 87 -7.10 -19.02 5.81
N LEU A 88 -6.75 -18.80 4.56
CA LEU A 88 -7.39 -17.82 3.67
C LEU A 88 -8.00 -18.56 2.48
N TYR A 89 -9.25 -18.26 2.18
CA TYR A 89 -10.00 -18.86 1.08
C TYR A 89 -10.48 -17.77 0.12
N ASP A 90 -10.58 -18.12 -1.15
CA ASP A 90 -11.30 -17.31 -2.14
C ASP A 90 -12.82 -17.45 -1.95
N MET A 91 -13.60 -16.59 -2.59
CA MET A 91 -15.07 -16.65 -2.60
C MET A 91 -15.62 -17.98 -3.18
N ASN A 92 -14.81 -18.67 -3.99
CA ASN A 92 -15.13 -19.99 -4.53
C ASN A 92 -14.81 -21.15 -3.57
N GLY A 93 -14.28 -20.86 -2.37
CA GLY A 93 -13.92 -21.84 -1.36
C GLY A 93 -12.59 -22.54 -1.62
N ARG A 94 -11.80 -21.99 -2.53
CA ARG A 94 -10.44 -22.48 -2.81
C ARG A 94 -9.48 -21.93 -1.77
N LEU A 95 -8.71 -22.82 -1.15
CA LEU A 95 -7.65 -22.43 -0.23
C LEU A 95 -6.55 -21.69 -0.99
N ILE A 96 -6.20 -20.49 -0.53
CA ILE A 96 -5.08 -19.72 -1.04
C ILE A 96 -3.80 -20.31 -0.46
N GLN A 97 -2.91 -20.80 -1.33
CA GLN A 97 -1.65 -21.41 -0.90
C GLN A 97 -0.48 -20.43 -0.99
N ASN A 98 -0.56 -19.46 -1.90
CA ASN A 98 0.52 -18.53 -2.19
C ASN A 98 0.05 -17.09 -2.28
N GLU A 99 0.96 -16.15 -1.97
CA GLU A 99 0.74 -14.70 -1.99
C GLU A 99 0.43 -14.15 -3.39
N ASN A 100 0.83 -14.90 -4.41
CA ASN A 100 0.62 -14.57 -5.82
C ASN A 100 -0.83 -14.81 -6.28
N GLU A 101 -1.60 -15.64 -5.56
CA GLU A 101 -3.01 -15.93 -5.86
C GLU A 101 -3.95 -14.83 -5.32
N ILE A 102 -3.40 -13.85 -4.60
CA ILE A 102 -4.16 -12.76 -4.00
C ILE A 102 -4.15 -11.56 -4.94
N ASP A 103 -5.32 -11.22 -5.47
CA ASP A 103 -5.54 -10.14 -6.41
C ASP A 103 -6.08 -8.88 -5.74
N ASN A 104 -5.76 -7.74 -6.34
CA ASN A 104 -6.22 -6.44 -5.89
C ASN A 104 -7.73 -6.28 -6.17
N GLY A 105 -8.49 -5.85 -5.17
CA GLY A 105 -9.93 -5.61 -5.25
C GLY A 105 -10.80 -6.85 -5.01
N GLN A 106 -10.20 -8.03 -4.81
CA GLN A 106 -10.94 -9.27 -4.58
C GLN A 106 -11.32 -9.47 -3.11
N THR A 107 -12.32 -10.32 -2.90
CA THR A 107 -12.80 -10.69 -1.56
C THR A 107 -12.27 -12.06 -1.17
N TYR A 108 -11.81 -12.18 0.06
CA TYR A 108 -11.30 -13.41 0.64
C TYR A 108 -11.99 -13.70 1.97
N ILE A 109 -12.11 -14.98 2.28
CA ILE A 109 -12.70 -15.49 3.50
C ILE A 109 -11.57 -15.94 4.42
N LEU A 110 -11.54 -15.38 5.62
CA LEU A 110 -10.60 -15.79 6.65
C LEU A 110 -11.25 -16.83 7.55
N ALA A 111 -10.54 -17.94 7.78
CA ALA A 111 -11.01 -19.03 8.62
C ALA A 111 -9.91 -19.53 9.55
N GLY A 112 -10.30 -20.06 10.70
CA GLY A 112 -9.42 -20.82 11.58
C GLY A 112 -9.42 -22.31 11.25
N MET A 113 -9.20 -23.15 12.26
CA MET A 113 -9.29 -24.61 12.17
C MET A 113 -10.70 -25.14 11.87
N GLU A 114 -11.71 -24.28 11.92
CA GLU A 114 -13.09 -24.64 11.69
C GLU A 114 -13.37 -24.94 10.21
N PRO A 115 -14.37 -25.80 9.92
CA PRO A 115 -14.79 -26.03 8.55
C PRO A 115 -15.30 -24.75 7.90
N LEU A 116 -14.94 -24.56 6.63
CA LEU A 116 -15.40 -23.45 5.82
C LEU A 116 -16.93 -23.49 5.70
N ASN A 117 -17.61 -22.43 6.14
CA ASN A 117 -19.05 -22.27 6.09
C ASN A 117 -19.40 -21.13 5.13
N MET A 118 -19.87 -21.51 3.93
CA MET A 118 -20.17 -20.55 2.86
C MET A 118 -21.67 -20.29 2.69
N LYS A 119 -22.49 -20.70 3.67
CA LYS A 119 -23.95 -20.53 3.62
C LYS A 119 -24.38 -19.08 3.72
#